data_AF-A0A7C1QBK4-F1
#
_entry.id   AF-A0A7C1QBK4-F1
#
_cell.length_a   1.000
_cell.length_b   1.000
_cell.length_c   1.000
_cell.angle_alpha   90.00
_cell.angle_beta   90.00
_cell.angle_gamma   90.00
#
_symmetry.space_group_name_H-M   'P 1'
#
loop_
_entity.id
_entity.type
_entity.pdbx_description
1 polymer ?
#
loop_
_entity_poly.entity_id
_entity_poly.type
_entity_poly.pdbx_seq_one_letter_code
_entity_poly.pdbx_strand_id
1 'polypeptide(L)'
;MKLNKPILLKSFFVSFLYVGFGTFSLIAMSPLSPVYWEWSSLGLLITMPVSFLGFGIMFMERNYLLLFLIQTGVFLIFWLIVYRIWVKKARKKSIGRKE
;
A
#
# COMPACT_ATOMS: atom_id res chain seq x y z
N MET A 1 18.02 -1.33 17.45
CA MET A 1 17.82 -0.57 16.18
C MET A 1 17.21 0.79 16.54
N LYS A 2 17.96 1.90 16.50
CA LYS A 2 17.39 3.22 16.85
C LYS A 2 16.35 3.60 15.79
N LEU A 3 15.08 3.63 16.20
CA LEU A 3 13.96 3.94 15.32
C LEU A 3 14.05 5.41 14.91
N ASN A 4 14.35 5.65 13.64
CA ASN A 4 14.45 7.01 13.14
C ASN A 4 13.02 7.55 12.91
N LYS A 5 12.47 8.23 13.93
CA LYS A 5 11.09 8.77 13.95
C LYS A 5 10.67 9.45 12.63
N PRO A 6 11.47 10.32 11.98
CA PRO A 6 11.04 10.97 10.73
C PRO A 6 10.97 10.00 9.53
N ILE A 7 11.81 8.95 9.50
CA ILE A 7 11.77 7.95 8.43
C ILE A 7 10.54 7.05 8.59
N LEU A 8 10.23 6.69 9.84
CA LEU A 8 9.06 5.89 10.19
C LEU A 8 7.74 6.57 9.76
N LEU A 9 7.59 7.86 10.12
CA LEU A 9 6.38 8.61 9.80
C LEU A 9 6.18 8.75 8.28
N LYS A 10 7.26 9.05 7.56
CA LYS A 10 7.20 9.20 6.11
C LYS A 10 6.94 7.87 5.40
N SER A 11 7.59 6.78 5.81
CA SER A 11 7.31 5.47 5.21
C SER A 11 5.88 5.02 5.50
N PHE A 12 5.38 5.28 6.71
CA PHE A 12 3.98 5.01 7.06
C PHE A 12 3.01 5.78 6.17
N PHE A 13 3.21 7.10 6.01
CA PHE A 13 2.34 7.94 5.21
C PHE A 13 2.32 7.55 3.73
N VAL A 14 3.50 7.26 3.14
CA VAL A 14 3.61 6.82 1.75
C VAL A 14 2.91 5.46 1.55
N SER A 15 3.15 4.50 2.45
CA SER A 15 2.50 3.20 2.38
C SER A 15 0.99 3.31 2.60
N PHE A 16 0.55 4.19 3.48
CA PHE A 16 -0.87 4.41 3.78
C PHE A 16 -1.59 4.98 2.56
N LEU A 17 -1.00 5.99 1.91
CA LEU A 17 -1.56 6.55 0.68
C LEU A 17 -1.58 5.51 -0.44
N TYR A 18 -0.47 4.78 -0.65
CA TYR A 18 -0.39 3.82 -1.75
C TYR A 18 -1.35 2.64 -1.60
N VAL A 19 -1.37 2.00 -0.42
CA VAL A 19 -2.23 0.84 -0.15
C VAL A 19 -3.68 1.26 0.08
N GLY A 20 -3.89 2.41 0.71
CA GLY A 20 -5.22 3.02 0.86
C GLY A 20 -5.85 3.35 -0.48
N PHE A 21 -5.08 3.90 -1.42
CA PHE A 21 -5.56 4.17 -2.78
C PHE A 21 -5.91 2.88 -3.54
N GLY A 22 -5.12 1.82 -3.38
CA GLY A 22 -5.44 0.50 -3.95
C GLY A 22 -6.72 -0.10 -3.36
N THR A 23 -6.88 -0.01 -2.04
CA THR A 23 -8.10 -0.47 -1.33
C THR A 23 -9.33 0.32 -1.77
N PHE A 24 -9.20 1.64 -1.89
CA PHE A 24 -10.27 2.51 -2.40
C PHE A 24 -10.66 2.13 -3.82
N SER A 25 -9.68 1.90 -4.70
CA SER A 25 -9.91 1.45 -6.06
C SER A 25 -10.60 0.08 -6.14
N LEU A 26 -10.27 -0.85 -5.25
CA LEU A 26 -10.94 -2.16 -5.15
C LEU A 26 -12.41 -2.04 -4.76
N ILE A 27 -12.73 -1.18 -3.79
CA ILE A 27 -14.11 -0.95 -3.35
C ILE A 27 -14.89 -0.18 -4.43
N ALA A 28 -14.24 0.76 -5.11
CA ALA A 28 -14.84 1.59 -6.15
C ALA A 28 -15.05 0.87 -7.49
N MET A 29 -14.55 -0.35 -7.66
CA MET A 29 -14.63 -1.10 -8.91
C MET A 29 -16.04 -1.64 -9.20
N SER A 30 -16.81 -1.97 -8.17
CA SER A 30 -18.14 -2.53 -8.38
C SER A 30 -19.16 -1.41 -8.65
N PRO A 31 -19.97 -1.48 -9.73
CA PRO A 31 -21.03 -0.50 -9.99
C PRO A 31 -22.15 -0.53 -8.94
N LEU A 32 -22.22 -1.58 -8.14
CA LEU A 32 -23.13 -1.70 -6.98
C LEU A 32 -22.53 -1.11 -5.70
N SER A 33 -21.28 -0.61 -5.76
CA SER A 33 -20.61 0.00 -4.63
C SER A 33 -21.07 1.45 -4.46
N PRO A 34 -21.31 1.92 -3.22
CA PRO A 34 -21.66 3.32 -2.95
C PRO A 34 -20.55 4.31 -3.33
N VAL A 35 -19.36 3.83 -3.66
CA VAL A 35 -18.19 4.63 -4.02
C VAL A 35 -17.70 4.29 -5.43
N TYR A 36 -18.61 3.88 -6.32
CA TYR A 36 -18.24 3.50 -7.69
C TYR A 36 -17.47 4.62 -8.40
N TRP A 37 -16.36 4.24 -9.01
CA TRP A 37 -15.55 5.13 -9.84
C TRP A 37 -15.19 4.39 -11.13
N GLU A 38 -15.61 4.91 -12.28
CA GLU A 38 -15.30 4.33 -13.60
C GLU A 38 -13.79 4.15 -13.85
N TRP A 39 -12.95 5.02 -13.28
CA TRP A 39 -11.50 4.98 -13.42
C TRP A 39 -10.81 4.15 -12.33
N SER A 40 -11.58 3.46 -11.48
CA SER A 40 -11.04 2.55 -10.46
C SER A 40 -10.15 1.45 -11.07
N SER A 41 -10.45 1.02 -12.29
CA SER A 41 -9.62 0.10 -13.07
C SER A 41 -8.20 0.62 -13.32
N LEU A 42 -8.03 1.92 -13.56
CA LEU A 42 -6.72 2.55 -13.68
C LEU A 42 -6.01 2.65 -12.32
N GLY A 43 -6.75 2.94 -11.26
CA GLY A 43 -6.22 2.91 -9.89
C GLY A 43 -5.71 1.53 -9.50
N LEU A 44 -6.44 0.48 -9.88
CA LEU A 44 -6.03 -0.93 -9.74
C LEU A 44 -4.79 -1.26 -10.55
N LEU A 45 -4.66 -0.75 -11.78
CA LEU A 45 -3.49 -0.97 -12.62
C LEU A 45 -2.22 -0.31 -12.05
N ILE A 46 -2.34 0.89 -11.48
CA ILE A 46 -1.21 1.58 -10.83
C ILE A 46 -0.80 0.88 -9.52
N THR A 47 -1.75 0.22 -8.87
CA THR A 47 -1.54 -0.50 -7.60
C THR A 47 -1.44 -2.00 -7.78
N MET A 48 -1.24 -2.48 -9.02
CA MET A 48 -1.44 -3.89 -9.40
C MET A 48 -0.75 -4.92 -8.50
N PRO A 49 0.50 -4.73 -8.02
CA PRO A 49 1.13 -5.73 -7.13
C PRO A 49 0.39 -5.90 -5.78
N VAL A 50 -0.19 -4.80 -5.28
CA VAL A 50 -0.86 -4.71 -3.97
C VAL A 50 -2.35 -5.07 -4.12
N SER A 51 -2.93 -4.72 -5.26
CA SER A 51 -4.36 -4.89 -5.54
C SER A 51 -4.71 -6.26 -6.12
N PHE A 52 -3.76 -7.00 -6.68
CA PHE A 52 -4.01 -8.33 -7.27
C PHE A 52 -4.59 -9.34 -6.26
N LEU A 53 -4.07 -9.35 -5.03
CA LEU A 53 -4.57 -10.22 -3.95
C LEU A 53 -5.99 -9.85 -3.51
N GLY A 54 -6.31 -8.56 -3.43
CA GLY A 54 -7.65 -8.09 -3.08
C GLY A 54 -8.66 -8.25 -4.22
N PHE A 55 -8.20 -8.14 -5.47
CA PHE A 55 -9.02 -8.31 -6.67
C PHE A 55 -9.53 -9.75 -6.77
N GLY A 56 -8.67 -10.75 -6.58
CA GLY A 56 -9.07 -12.15 -6.60
C GLY A 56 -10.17 -12.48 -5.59
N ILE A 57 -10.11 -11.86 -4.40
CA ILE A 57 -11.11 -12.06 -3.36
C ILE A 57 -12.43 -11.40 -3.74
N MET A 58 -12.41 -10.11 -4.09
CA MET A 58 -13.63 -9.40 -4.51
C MET A 58 -14.28 -10.00 -5.76
N PHE A 59 -13.50 -10.70 -6.60
CA PHE A 59 -14.00 -11.41 -7.77
C PHE A 59 -14.70 -12.73 -7.41
N MET A 60 -14.18 -13.48 -6.44
CA MET A 60 -14.77 -14.77 -6.02
C MET A 60 -15.89 -14.59 -4.99
N GLU A 61 -15.70 -13.72 -4.00
CA GLU A 61 -16.65 -13.52 -2.91
C GLU A 61 -16.52 -12.07 -2.41
N ARG A 62 -17.61 -11.27 -2.47
CA ARG A 62 -17.62 -9.86 -2.03
C ARG A 62 -17.59 -9.72 -0.51
N ASN A 63 -16.60 -10.33 0.13
CA ASN A 63 -16.39 -10.31 1.55
C ASN A 63 -15.47 -9.13 1.92
N TYR A 64 -16.08 -7.99 2.25
CA TYR A 64 -15.37 -6.77 2.62
C TYR A 64 -14.51 -6.93 3.88
N LEU A 65 -14.90 -7.80 4.82
CA LEU A 65 -14.11 -8.10 6.03
C LEU A 65 -12.80 -8.79 5.67
N LEU A 66 -12.86 -9.82 4.83
CA LEU A 66 -11.68 -10.55 4.36
C LEU A 66 -10.76 -9.65 3.53
N LEU A 67 -11.35 -8.81 2.68
CA LEU A 67 -10.62 -7.78 1.92
C LEU A 67 -9.83 -6.85 2.85
N PHE A 68 -10.46 -6.34 3.91
CA PHE A 68 -9.82 -5.41 4.84
C PHE A 68 -8.70 -6.09 5.65
N LEU A 69 -8.89 -7.34 6.04
CA LEU A 69 -7.90 -8.13 6.76
C LEU A 69 -6.64 -8.36 5.91
N ILE A 70 -6.84 -8.73 4.64
CA ILE A 70 -5.74 -8.95 3.71
C ILE A 70 -5.07 -7.65 3.32
N GLN A 71 -5.82 -6.57 3.10
CA GLN A 71 -5.21 -5.27 2.84
C GLN A 71 -4.43 -4.72 4.01
N THR A 72 -4.84 -5.04 5.25
CA THR A 72 -4.04 -4.73 6.44
C THR A 72 -2.71 -5.51 6.42
N GLY A 73 -2.74 -6.80 6.07
CA GLY A 73 -1.52 -7.61 5.93
C GLY A 73 -0.58 -7.09 4.85
N VAL A 74 -1.12 -6.79 3.67
CA VAL A 74 -0.35 -6.22 2.54
C VAL A 74 0.22 -4.84 2.91
N PHE A 75 -0.57 -4.00 3.60
CA PHE A 75 -0.10 -2.73 4.13
C PHE A 75 1.12 -2.88 5.04
N LEU A 76 1.06 -3.79 6.01
CA LEU A 76 2.17 -4.04 6.94
C LEU A 76 3.44 -4.50 6.20
N ILE A 77 3.31 -5.44 5.24
CA ILE A 77 4.43 -5.93 4.43
C ILE A 77 5.03 -4.78 3.60
N PHE A 78 4.19 -4.04 2.88
CA PHE A 78 4.63 -2.94 2.02
C PHE A 78 5.31 -1.84 2.84
N TRP A 79 4.74 -1.49 4.00
CA TRP A 79 5.33 -0.52 4.92
C TRP A 79 6.70 -0.96 5.43
N LEU A 80 6.86 -2.22 5.81
CA LEU A 80 8.15 -2.76 6.24
C LEU A 80 9.20 -2.69 5.13
N ILE A 81 8.83 -3.00 3.88
CA ILE A 81 9.72 -2.91 2.72
C ILE A 81 10.16 -1.46 2.49
N VAL A 82 9.22 -0.51 2.42
CA VAL A 82 9.52 0.93 2.20
C VAL A 82 10.41 1.46 3.31
N TYR A 83 10.09 1.13 4.58
CA TYR A 83 10.89 1.50 5.73
C TYR A 83 12.34 0.98 5.61
N ARG A 84 12.52 -0.30 5.28
CA ARG A 84 13.85 -0.92 5.11
C ARG A 84 14.64 -0.25 3.98
N ILE A 85 14.02 0.04 2.84
CA ILE A 85 14.67 0.72 1.71
C ILE A 85 15.15 2.11 2.13
N TRP A 86 14.31 2.88 2.80
CA TRP A 86 14.66 4.24 3.22
C TRP A 86 15.73 4.27 4.31
N VAL A 87 15.72 3.33 5.25
CA VAL A 87 16.80 3.17 6.23
C VAL A 87 18.12 2.85 5.54
N LYS A 88 18.13 1.92 4.56
CA LYS A 88 19.33 1.62 3.76
C LYS A 88 19.83 2.85 3.00
N LYS A 89 18.92 3.61 2.36
CA LYS A 89 19.26 4.83 1.62
C LYS A 89 19.83 5.93 2.52
N ALA A 90 19.26 6.11 3.71
CA ALA A 90 19.76 7.06 4.70
C ALA A 90 21.17 6.69 5.18
N ARG A 91 21.44 5.40 5.43
CA ARG A 91 22.77 4.91 5.81
C ARG A 91 23.79 5.13 4.69
N LYS A 92 23.45 4.84 3.43
CA LYS A 92 24.34 5.08 2.27
C LYS A 92 24.67 6.56 2.11
N LYS A 93 23.69 7.45 2.27
CA LYS A 93 23.89 8.91 2.20
C LYS A 93 24.82 9.44 3.30
N SER A 94 24.84 8.83 4.49
CA SER A 94 25.77 9.22 5.56
C SER A 94 27.22 8.78 5.31
N ILE A 95 27.45 7.74 4.50
CA ILE A 95 28.78 7.24 4.18
C ILE A 95 29.39 8.06 3.03
N GLY A 96 28.66 8.26 1.92
CA GLY A 96 29.14 9.05 0.77
C GLY A 96 29.13 10.57 0.97
N ARG A 97 28.96 11.06 2.20
CA ARG A 97 29.20 12.47 2.59
C ARG A 97 30.52 12.66 3.34
N LYS A 98 31.20 11.57 3.68
CA LYS A 98 32.49 11.56 4.36
C LYS A 98 33.67 11.37 3.40
N GLU A 99 33.38 11.29 2.09
CA GLU A 99 34.32 11.35 0.98
C GLU A 99 34.14 12.71 0.30
#